data_AF-A0A1C6JX17-F1
#
_entry.id   AF-A0A1C6JX17-F1
#
_cell.length_a   1.000
_cell.length_b   1.000
_cell.length_c   1.000
_cell.angle_alpha   90.00
_cell.angle_beta   90.00
_cell.angle_gamma   90.00
#
_symmetry.space_group_name_H-M   'P 1'
#
loop_
_entity.id
_entity.type
_entity.pdbx_description
1 polymer ?
#
loop_
_entity_poly.entity_id
_entity_poly.type
_entity_poly.pdbx_seq_one_letter_code
_entity_poly.pdbx_strand_id
1 'polypeptide(L)' 'MPDIKKNLRRLRVELDLTQKEFAKLIDMPLSTYRKKEKGETNFTIEEAYTIANTVSKTIDEIFLT' A
#
# COMPACT_ATOMS: atom_id res chain seq x y z
N MET A 1 5.60 -17.99 -6.02
CA MET A 1 5.19 -17.38 -4.75
C MET A 1 4.15 -16.32 -5.06
N PRO A 2 3.10 -16.13 -4.25
CA PRO A 2 2.12 -15.07 -4.46
C PRO A 2 2.85 -13.74 -4.59
N ASP A 3 2.58 -12.99 -5.66
CA ASP A 3 3.24 -11.72 -5.95
C ASP A 3 2.81 -10.66 -4.92
N ILE A 4 3.52 -10.55 -3.79
CA ILE A 4 3.32 -9.49 -2.77
C ILE A 4 3.24 -8.10 -3.42
N LYS A 5 3.94 -7.92 -4.55
CA LYS A 5 3.95 -6.70 -5.37
C LYS A 5 2.58 -6.30 -5.94
N LYS A 6 1.63 -7.23 -6.08
CA LYS A 6 0.30 -6.96 -6.69
C LYS A 6 -0.75 -6.54 -5.67
N ASN A 7 -0.54 -6.78 -4.38
CA ASN A 7 -1.63 -6.68 -3.40
C ASN A 7 -1.95 -5.23 -3.01
N LEU A 8 -0.94 -4.37 -2.84
CA LEU A 8 -1.21 -2.97 -2.50
C LEU A 8 -1.83 -2.20 -3.67
N ARG A 9 -1.35 -2.43 -4.90
CA ARG A 9 -1.97 -1.87 -6.11
C ARG A 9 -3.42 -2.32 -6.24
N ARG A 10 -3.69 -3.60 -5.96
CA ARG A 10 -5.04 -4.16 -5.97
C ARG A 10 -5.93 -3.48 -4.94
N LEU A 11 -5.48 -3.39 -3.68
CA LEU A 11 -6.19 -2.67 -2.61
C LEU A 11 -6.54 -1.24 -3.03
N ARG A 12 -5.56 -0.51 -3.57
CA ARG A 12 -5.78 0.87 -4.02
C ARG A 12 -6.85 0.94 -5.13
N VAL A 13 -6.83 0.02 -6.08
CA VAL A 13 -7.81 -0.03 -7.18
C VAL A 13 -9.18 -0.48 -6.68
N GLU A 14 -9.27 -1.39 -5.72
CA GLU A 14 -10.52 -1.81 -5.06
C GLU A 14 -11.19 -0.64 -4.30
N LEU A 15 -10.39 0.30 -3.81
CA LEU A 15 -10.86 1.53 -3.16
C LEU A 15 -11.17 2.67 -4.16
N ASP A 16 -10.99 2.44 -5.46
CA ASP A 16 -11.14 3.44 -6.53
C ASP A 16 -10.27 4.69 -6.34
N LEU A 17 -9.04 4.50 -5.86
CA LEU A 17 -8.10 5.60 -5.59
C LEU A 17 -6.97 5.66 -6.62
N THR A 18 -6.61 6.87 -7.02
CA THR A 18 -5.35 7.14 -7.70
C THR A 18 -4.17 6.98 -6.74
N GLN A 19 -2.95 6.80 -7.27
CA GLN A 19 -1.74 6.77 -6.44
C GLN A 19 -1.57 8.05 -5.61
N LYS A 20 -2.03 9.19 -6.12
CA LYS A 20 -1.96 10.48 -5.42
C LYS A 20 -2.92 10.53 -4.23
N GLU A 21 -4.14 10.05 -4.42
CA GLU A 21 -5.13 10.00 -3.34
C GLU A 21 -4.73 9.00 -2.26
N PHE A 22 -4.27 7.82 -2.65
CA PHE A 22 -3.82 6.82 -1.67
C PHE A 22 -2.59 7.30 -0.89
N ALA A 23 -1.61 7.93 -1.57
CA ALA A 23 -0.46 8.52 -0.90
C ALA A 23 -0.88 9.62 0.10
N LYS A 24 -1.85 10.46 -0.27
CA LYS A 24 -2.43 11.47 0.65
C LYS A 24 -3.16 10.82 1.83
N LEU A 25 -3.88 9.72 1.58
CA LEU A 25 -4.65 9.00 2.58
C LEU A 25 -3.76 8.43 3.70
N ILE A 26 -2.53 8.01 3.38
CA ILE A 26 -1.56 7.45 4.33
C ILE A 26 -0.45 8.43 4.72
N ASP A 27 -0.61 9.72 4.42
CA ASP A 27 0.36 10.79 4.67
C ASP A 27 1.79 10.48 4.13
N MET A 28 1.88 9.93 2.92
CA MET A 28 3.14 9.57 2.26
C MET A 28 3.40 10.47 1.04
N PRO A 29 4.64 10.90 0.79
CA PRO A 29 4.99 11.56 -0.45
C PRO A 29 4.68 10.67 -1.66
N LEU A 30 4.04 11.23 -2.71
CA LEU A 30 3.65 10.49 -3.92
C LEU A 30 4.82 9.75 -4.58
N SER A 31 6.00 10.37 -4.62
CA SER A 31 7.21 9.76 -5.19
C SER A 31 7.62 8.51 -4.40
N THR A 32 7.55 8.57 -3.07
CA THR A 32 7.82 7.43 -2.18
C THR A 32 6.81 6.33 -2.38
N TYR A 33 5.51 6.65 -2.36
CA TYR A 33 4.43 5.68 -2.59
C TYR A 33 4.59 4.97 -3.93
N ARG A 34 4.88 5.71 -5.00
CA ARG A 34 5.07 5.16 -6.36
C ARG A 34 6.19 4.13 -6.43
N LYS A 35 7.34 4.42 -5.82
CA LYS A 35 8.48 3.49 -5.77
C LYS A 35 8.10 2.23 -5.00
N LYS A 36 7.44 2.39 -3.85
CA LYS A 36 7.05 1.26 -3.01
C LYS A 36 5.96 0.38 -3.65
N GLU A 37 4.92 0.97 -4.25
CA GLU A 37 3.87 0.22 -4.97
C GLU A 37 4.45 -0.53 -6.19
N LYS A 38 5.46 0.02 -6.86
CA LYS A 38 6.19 -0.68 -7.93
C LYS A 38 7.15 -1.76 -7.43
N GLY A 39 7.41 -1.82 -6.12
CA GLY A 39 8.40 -2.71 -5.51
C GLY A 39 9.85 -2.31 -5.80
N GLU A 40 10.10 -1.02 -6.10
CA GLU A 40 11.47 -0.46 -6.18
C GLU A 40 12.06 -0.27 -4.78
N THR A 41 11.21 -0.03 -3.77
CA THR A 41 11.59 0.04 -2.36
C THR A 41 10.56 -0.69 -1.50
N ASN A 42 10.97 -1.20 -0.33
CA ASN A 42 10.07 -1.92 0.58
C ASN A 42 9.31 -0.94 1.50
N PHE A 43 8.13 -1.35 1.96
CA PHE A 43 7.46 -0.71 3.10
C PHE A 43 8.16 -1.09 4.40
N THR A 44 8.24 -0.14 5.34
CA THR A 44 8.59 -0.44 6.73
C THR A 44 7.40 -1.09 7.43
N ILE A 45 7.66 -1.74 8.57
CA ILE A 45 6.59 -2.30 9.41
C ILE A 45 5.61 -1.19 9.86
N GLU A 46 6.13 -0.03 10.24
CA GLU A 46 5.32 1.12 10.65
C GLU A 46 4.41 1.64 9.52
N GLU A 47 4.93 1.76 8.29
CA GLU A 47 4.11 2.14 7.14
C GLU A 47 3.05 1.09 6.82
N ALA A 48 3.37 -0.21 6.96
CA ALA A 48 2.41 -1.29 6.78
C ALA A 48 1.28 -1.21 7.82
N TYR A 49 1.61 -0.91 9.08
CA TYR A 49 0.62 -0.66 10.13
C TYR A 49 -0.26 0.56 9.83
N THR A 50 0.33 1.67 9.36
CA THR A 50 -0.44 2.86 8.97
C THR A 50 -1.44 2.52 7.87
N ILE A 51 -1.00 1.85 6.80
CA ILE A 51 -1.89 1.44 5.70
C ILE A 51 -3.02 0.56 6.23
N ALA A 52 -2.69 -0.47 7.00
CA ALA A 52 -3.63 -1.42 7.60
C ALA A 52 -4.73 -0.69 8.40
N ASN A 53 -4.33 0.20 9.31
CA ASN A 53 -5.26 0.99 10.13
C ASN A 53 -6.14 1.91 9.28
N THR A 54 -5.55 2.58 8.30
CA THR A 54 -6.24 3.52 7.42
C THR A 54 -7.34 2.87 6.58
N VAL A 55 -7.15 1.62 6.15
CA VAL A 55 -8.14 0.88 5.36
C VAL A 55 -8.96 -0.13 6.17
N SER A 56 -8.79 -0.16 7.49
CA SER A 56 -9.44 -1.11 8.40
C SER A 56 -9.24 -2.58 7.99
N LYS A 57 -8.01 -2.94 7.58
CA LYS A 57 -7.58 -4.31 7.26
C LYS A 57 -6.35 -4.68 8.07
N THR A 58 -6.05 -5.97 8.20
CA THR A 58 -4.80 -6.47 8.77
C THR A 58 -3.65 -6.39 7.75
N ILE A 59 -2.41 -6.41 8.25
CA ILE A 59 -1.21 -6.46 7.39
C ILE A 59 -1.25 -7.72 6.52
N ASP A 60 -1.67 -8.86 7.08
CA ASP A 60 -1.74 -10.15 6.39
C ASP A 60 -2.71 -10.09 5.20
N GLU A 61 -3.88 -9.46 5.38
CA GLU A 61 -4.85 -9.26 4.29
C GLU A 61 -4.29 -8.42 3.13
N ILE A 62 -3.35 -7.51 3.42
CA ILE A 62 -2.77 -6.59 2.43
C ILE A 62 -1.50 -7.14 1.81
N PHE A 63 -0.66 -7.86 2.56
CA PHE A 63 0.71 -8.20 2.14
C PHE A 63 0.99 -9.71 2.05
N LEU A 64 0.11 -10.59 2.55
CA LEU A 64 0.31 -12.04 2.58
C LEU A 64 -0.76 -12.86 1.82
N THR A 65 -1.66 -12.20 1.09
CA THR A 65 -2.66 -12.81 0.18
C THR A 65 -2.10 -13.17 -1.19
#